data_AF-N1U584-F1
#
_entry.id   AF-N1U584-F1
#
_cell.length_a   1.000
_cell.length_b   1.000
_cell.length_c   1.000
_cell.angle_alpha   90.00
_cell.angle_beta   90.00
_cell.angle_gamma   90.00
#
_symmetry.space_group_name_H-M   'P 1'
#
loop_
_entity.id
_entity.type
_entity.pdbx_description
1 polymer ?
#
loop_
_entity_poly.entity_id
_entity_poly.type
_entity_poly.pdbx_seq_one_letter_code
_entity_poly.pdbx_strand_id
1 'polypeptide(L)'
;MLLTNTNLSDEEKISVLFNCAHHANEVISIEHCYDIIYSVLSKPKRYEEILNKMKIWVVPIVNPDGARHFWHVSNLMGRKNGHPGIGPVNEKLNPGVDINRNYPFFWGKTGGGYSSSNPSNYFYRGPSAGSEPETKAMMDLADRERFAASISYHAYANCLLIPYSIDSLNNPEPDMAGELGRKIAASVASLNPEKEFEAKKIFILSMGWIRIIYTSLMGHSRIFWKPRI
;
A
#
# COMPACT_ATOMS: atom_id res chain seq x y z
N MET A 1 -12.28 -5.97 -2.70
CA MET A 1 -13.01 -6.32 -3.94
C MET A 1 -12.13 -7.25 -4.77
N LEU A 2 -12.73 -8.22 -5.47
CA LEU A 2 -12.04 -9.14 -6.37
C LEU A 2 -12.50 -8.90 -7.82
N LEU A 3 -11.55 -8.73 -8.73
CA LEU A 3 -11.77 -8.60 -10.17
C LEU A 3 -11.10 -9.78 -10.87
N THR A 4 -11.89 -10.62 -11.51
CA THR A 4 -11.42 -11.77 -12.30
C THR A 4 -12.49 -12.17 -13.32
N ASN A 5 -12.12 -12.92 -14.36
CA ASN A 5 -13.11 -13.50 -15.25
C ASN A 5 -13.78 -14.72 -14.60
N THR A 6 -15.06 -14.60 -14.27
CA THR A 6 -15.85 -15.65 -13.60
C THR A 6 -16.25 -16.81 -14.52
N ASN A 7 -16.02 -16.70 -15.84
CA ASN A 7 -16.33 -17.76 -16.80
C ASN A 7 -15.21 -18.83 -16.91
N LEU A 8 -14.07 -18.60 -16.26
CA LEU A 8 -12.92 -19.50 -16.26
C LEU A 8 -12.61 -19.95 -14.84
N SER A 9 -12.11 -21.17 -14.69
CA SER A 9 -11.62 -21.70 -13.41
C SER A 9 -10.51 -20.79 -12.83
N ASP A 10 -10.48 -20.69 -11.50
CA ASP A 10 -9.45 -19.96 -10.77
C ASP A 10 -8.19 -20.80 -10.50
N GLU A 11 -8.19 -22.11 -10.79
CA GLU A 11 -7.10 -23.04 -10.43
C GLU A 11 -5.73 -22.63 -10.99
N GLU A 12 -5.68 -22.09 -12.21
CA GLU A 12 -4.44 -21.67 -12.87
C GLU A 12 -4.16 -20.16 -12.70
N LYS A 13 -5.04 -19.42 -12.00
CA LYS A 13 -4.92 -17.96 -11.88
C LYS A 13 -4.03 -17.58 -10.71
N ILE A 14 -3.18 -16.59 -10.93
CA ILE A 14 -2.37 -15.99 -9.87
C ILE A 14 -3.12 -14.85 -9.17
N SER A 15 -2.95 -14.72 -7.85
CA SER A 15 -3.52 -13.61 -7.07
C SER A 15 -2.55 -12.43 -7.04
N VAL A 16 -3.04 -11.22 -7.33
CA VAL A 16 -2.30 -9.96 -7.17
C VAL A 16 -3.11 -9.00 -6.31
N LEU A 17 -2.48 -8.38 -5.31
CA LEU A 17 -3.13 -7.47 -4.37
C LEU A 17 -2.71 -6.02 -4.61
N PHE A 18 -3.68 -5.15 -4.86
CA PHE A 18 -3.53 -3.70 -4.76
C PHE A 18 -4.20 -3.22 -3.48
N ASN A 19 -3.48 -2.47 -2.65
CA ASN A 19 -4.04 -1.93 -1.41
C ASN A 19 -3.63 -0.48 -1.20
N CYS A 20 -4.50 0.28 -0.55
CA CYS A 20 -4.38 1.71 -0.40
C CYS A 20 -4.81 2.15 1.01
N ALA A 21 -4.46 3.38 1.39
CA ALA A 21 -4.83 3.99 2.66
C ALA A 21 -4.53 3.14 3.90
N HIS A 22 -3.33 2.57 3.99
CA HIS A 22 -2.76 2.21 5.29
C HIS A 22 -2.59 3.45 6.17
N HIS A 23 -2.22 4.58 5.56
CA HIS A 23 -2.38 5.90 6.14
C HIS A 23 -3.51 6.60 5.37
N ALA A 24 -4.67 6.76 6.00
CA ALA A 24 -5.88 7.26 5.35
C ALA A 24 -5.85 8.76 5.00
N ASN A 25 -4.93 9.52 5.61
CA ASN A 25 -4.69 10.91 5.25
C ASN A 25 -3.92 11.09 3.93
N GLU A 26 -3.46 10.00 3.34
CA GLU A 26 -2.87 9.96 2.00
C GLU A 26 -3.99 9.72 0.96
N VAL A 27 -4.94 10.66 0.88
CA VAL A 27 -6.21 10.49 0.12
C VAL A 27 -5.98 10.05 -1.33
N ILE A 28 -4.91 10.51 -1.97
CA ILE A 28 -4.56 10.12 -3.34
C ILE A 28 -4.29 8.62 -3.50
N SER A 29 -3.84 7.94 -2.44
CA SER A 29 -3.70 6.48 -2.47
C SER A 29 -5.05 5.80 -2.70
N ILE A 30 -6.12 6.28 -2.05
CA ILE A 30 -7.48 5.74 -2.19
C ILE A 30 -7.96 5.87 -3.63
N GLU A 31 -7.74 7.05 -4.23
CA GLU A 31 -8.07 7.33 -5.62
C GLU A 31 -7.38 6.37 -6.60
N HIS A 32 -6.12 5.98 -6.35
CA HIS A 32 -5.44 4.98 -7.18
C HIS A 32 -6.14 3.62 -7.15
N CYS A 33 -6.57 3.15 -5.98
CA CYS A 33 -7.33 1.91 -5.90
C CYS A 33 -8.66 2.03 -6.65
N TYR A 34 -9.37 3.16 -6.54
CA TYR A 34 -10.61 3.35 -7.31
C TYR A 34 -10.37 3.49 -8.82
N ASP A 35 -9.27 4.10 -9.25
CA ASP A 35 -8.89 4.20 -10.67
C ASP A 35 -8.58 2.83 -11.27
N ILE A 36 -7.94 1.92 -10.51
CA ILE A 36 -7.74 0.52 -10.92
C ILE A 36 -9.09 -0.15 -11.14
N ILE A 37 -10.00 -0.03 -10.16
CA ILE A 37 -11.35 -0.61 -10.22
C ILE A 37 -12.09 -0.09 -11.44
N TYR A 38 -12.14 1.23 -11.59
CA TYR A 38 -12.83 1.89 -12.68
C TYR A 38 -12.22 1.50 -14.04
N SER A 39 -10.90 1.47 -14.15
CA SER A 39 -10.20 1.12 -15.40
C SER A 39 -10.53 -0.29 -15.86
N VAL A 40 -10.51 -1.27 -14.96
CA VAL A 40 -10.82 -2.67 -15.28
C VAL A 40 -12.29 -2.81 -15.69
N LEU A 41 -13.21 -2.24 -14.92
CA LEU A 41 -14.66 -2.37 -15.16
C LEU A 41 -15.12 -1.61 -16.41
N SER A 42 -14.53 -0.45 -16.71
CA SER A 42 -14.92 0.36 -17.86
C SER A 42 -14.35 -0.14 -19.19
N LYS A 43 -13.33 -1.01 -19.17
CA LYS A 43 -12.63 -1.49 -20.37
C LYS A 43 -12.42 -3.01 -20.35
N PRO A 44 -13.48 -3.83 -20.20
CA PRO A 44 -13.35 -5.27 -19.98
C PRO A 44 -12.54 -5.99 -21.06
N LYS A 45 -12.75 -5.65 -22.35
CA LYS A 45 -11.97 -6.21 -23.47
C LYS A 45 -10.46 -5.95 -23.37
N ARG A 46 -10.06 -4.79 -22.84
CA ARG A 46 -8.65 -4.43 -22.69
C ARG A 46 -7.95 -5.27 -21.61
N TYR A 47 -8.70 -5.67 -20.59
CA TYR A 47 -8.19 -6.41 -19.43
C TYR A 47 -8.56 -7.88 -19.44
N GLU A 48 -9.25 -8.38 -20.47
CA GLU A 48 -9.76 -9.74 -20.55
C GLU A 48 -8.65 -10.78 -20.38
N GLU A 49 -7.56 -10.69 -21.15
CA GLU A 49 -6.43 -11.62 -21.02
C GLU A 49 -5.81 -11.60 -19.62
N ILE A 50 -5.76 -10.43 -18.98
CA ILE A 50 -5.26 -10.28 -17.62
C ILE A 50 -6.22 -10.96 -16.64
N LEU A 51 -7.53 -10.71 -16.75
CA LEU A 51 -8.56 -11.29 -15.88
C LEU A 51 -8.74 -12.80 -16.09
N ASN A 52 -8.35 -13.33 -17.25
CA ASN A 52 -8.31 -14.77 -17.52
C ASN A 52 -7.18 -15.47 -16.75
N LYS A 53 -6.07 -14.76 -16.49
CA LYS A 53 -4.86 -15.31 -15.86
C LYS A 53 -4.65 -14.86 -14.41
N MET A 54 -5.39 -13.85 -13.96
CA MET A 54 -5.18 -13.20 -12.67
C MET A 54 -6.48 -13.00 -11.88
N LYS A 55 -6.35 -13.11 -10.56
CA LYS A 55 -7.29 -12.62 -9.56
C LYS A 55 -6.75 -11.29 -9.02
N ILE A 56 -7.36 -10.19 -9.44
CA ILE A 56 -6.97 -8.85 -8.98
C ILE A 56 -7.77 -8.51 -7.73
N TRP A 57 -7.12 -8.52 -6.58
CA TRP A 57 -7.67 -8.08 -5.32
C TRP A 57 -7.37 -6.60 -5.12
N VAL A 58 -8.39 -5.82 -4.75
CA VAL A 58 -8.26 -4.40 -4.43
C VAL A 58 -8.83 -4.12 -3.03
N VAL A 59 -8.03 -3.52 -2.16
CA VAL A 59 -8.44 -3.03 -0.83
C VAL A 59 -8.25 -1.49 -0.81
N PRO A 60 -9.29 -0.70 -1.15
CA PRO A 60 -9.13 0.75 -1.29
C PRO A 60 -8.84 1.48 0.01
N ILE A 61 -9.36 0.97 1.12
CA ILE A 61 -9.19 1.57 2.45
C ILE A 61 -8.82 0.47 3.42
N VAL A 62 -7.53 0.36 3.73
CA VAL A 62 -7.06 -0.55 4.78
C VAL A 62 -7.32 0.03 6.17
N ASN A 63 -7.28 1.36 6.32
CA ASN A 63 -7.50 2.07 7.58
C ASN A 63 -8.83 2.84 7.61
N PRO A 64 -9.99 2.18 7.78
CA PRO A 64 -11.30 2.84 7.76
C PRO A 64 -11.49 3.82 8.92
N ASP A 65 -11.02 3.49 10.12
CA ASP A 65 -11.13 4.39 11.28
C ASP A 65 -10.24 5.62 11.15
N GLY A 66 -9.03 5.46 10.60
CA GLY A 66 -8.16 6.58 10.25
C GLY A 66 -8.83 7.50 9.22
N ALA A 67 -9.55 6.94 8.23
CA ALA A 67 -10.30 7.73 7.27
C ALA A 67 -11.40 8.54 7.97
N ARG A 68 -12.15 7.91 8.89
CA ARG A 68 -13.16 8.61 9.71
C ARG A 68 -12.54 9.75 10.52
N HIS A 69 -11.39 9.53 11.14
CA HIS A 69 -10.68 10.57 11.90
C HIS A 69 -10.26 11.75 11.00
N PHE A 70 -9.72 11.45 9.81
CA PHE A 70 -9.34 12.48 8.85
C PHE A 70 -10.52 13.34 8.40
N TRP A 71 -11.65 12.71 8.03
CA TRP A 71 -12.81 13.41 7.48
C TRP A 71 -13.71 14.09 8.51
N HIS A 72 -13.77 13.56 9.73
CA HIS A 72 -14.77 13.99 10.71
C HIS A 72 -14.19 14.53 12.02
N VAL A 73 -12.86 14.47 12.21
CA VAL A 73 -12.20 15.00 13.43
C VAL A 73 -11.19 16.07 13.08
N SER A 74 -10.15 15.74 12.29
CA SER A 74 -9.13 16.71 11.85
C SER A 74 -8.35 16.14 10.67
N ASN A 75 -8.05 16.99 9.68
CA ASN A 75 -7.23 16.65 8.51
C ASN A 75 -5.76 16.34 8.86
N LEU A 76 -5.33 16.59 10.10
CA LEU A 76 -4.02 16.20 10.64
C LEU A 76 -4.00 14.76 11.15
N MET A 77 -5.17 14.11 11.27
CA MET A 77 -5.32 12.73 11.69
C MET A 77 -5.43 11.78 10.49
N GLY A 78 -5.55 10.48 10.74
CA GLY A 78 -5.75 9.46 9.71
C GLY A 78 -4.48 8.74 9.27
N ARG A 79 -3.31 9.16 9.75
CA ARG A 79 -2.08 8.36 9.63
C ARG A 79 -2.19 7.04 10.40
N LYS A 80 -2.65 7.12 11.65
CA LYS A 80 -2.88 5.97 12.55
C LYS A 80 -4.33 5.50 12.47
N ASN A 81 -4.62 4.29 12.95
CA ASN A 81 -5.97 3.74 12.99
C ASN A 81 -6.80 4.26 14.17
N GLY A 82 -7.96 3.62 14.40
CA GLY A 82 -8.91 3.90 15.47
C GLY A 82 -8.52 3.42 16.86
N HIS A 83 -7.34 2.81 17.04
CA HIS A 83 -6.97 2.19 18.31
C HIS A 83 -7.13 3.16 19.48
N PRO A 84 -7.89 2.80 20.53
CA PRO A 84 -8.17 3.69 21.64
C PRO A 84 -6.86 4.02 22.37
N GLY A 85 -6.57 5.31 22.51
CA GLY A 85 -5.45 5.79 23.32
C GLY A 85 -5.94 6.37 24.65
N ILE A 86 -5.04 7.03 25.36
CA ILE A 86 -5.37 7.74 26.59
C ILE A 86 -5.97 9.10 26.22
N GLY A 87 -7.24 9.30 26.57
CA GLY A 87 -7.95 10.57 26.39
C GLY A 87 -8.74 10.69 25.08
N PRO A 88 -9.30 11.88 24.79
CA PRO A 88 -10.15 12.10 23.63
C PRO A 88 -9.41 11.96 22.28
N VAL A 89 -10.15 11.54 21.26
CA VAL A 89 -9.65 11.53 19.87
C VAL A 89 -9.62 12.96 19.34
N ASN A 90 -8.42 13.52 19.19
CA ASN A 90 -8.18 14.82 18.56
C ASN A 90 -6.74 14.88 18.02
N GLU A 91 -6.43 15.94 17.29
CA GLU A 91 -5.10 16.15 16.69
C GLU A 91 -3.93 16.18 17.69
N LYS A 92 -4.18 16.64 18.92
CA LYS A 92 -3.15 16.79 19.95
C LYS A 92 -2.75 15.45 20.55
N LEU A 93 -3.73 14.61 20.88
CA LEU A 93 -3.50 13.30 21.47
C LEU A 93 -3.24 12.24 20.40
N ASN A 94 -3.86 12.39 19.23
CA ASN A 94 -3.74 11.54 18.05
C ASN A 94 -3.56 10.06 18.42
N PRO A 95 -4.53 9.45 19.13
CA PRO A 95 -4.45 8.05 19.50
C PRO A 95 -4.44 7.17 18.25
N GLY A 96 -4.18 5.87 18.40
CA GLY A 96 -4.09 4.95 17.28
C GLY A 96 -2.71 4.30 17.16
N VAL A 97 -2.65 3.29 16.31
CA VAL A 97 -1.44 2.59 15.87
C VAL A 97 -1.17 2.90 14.39
N ASP A 98 0.09 3.11 14.05
CA ASP A 98 0.52 3.15 12.66
C ASP A 98 0.53 1.71 12.11
N ILE A 99 -0.56 1.31 11.45
CA ILE A 99 -0.77 -0.06 10.98
C ILE A 99 0.28 -0.53 9.96
N ASN A 100 1.00 0.40 9.33
CA ASN A 100 2.10 0.09 8.42
C ASN A 100 3.40 -0.29 9.18
N ARG A 101 3.46 -0.02 10.49
CA ARG A 101 4.49 -0.53 11.42
C ARG A 101 4.08 -1.81 12.13
N ASN A 102 2.81 -2.18 12.08
CA ASN A 102 2.25 -3.19 12.96
C ASN A 102 2.48 -4.63 12.47
N TYR A 103 2.82 -4.83 11.19
CA TYR A 103 3.09 -6.17 10.64
C TYR A 103 4.27 -6.89 11.34
N PRO A 104 4.23 -8.24 11.43
CA PRO A 104 5.18 -9.02 12.23
C PRO A 104 6.60 -9.10 11.66
N PHE A 105 6.77 -8.89 10.35
CA PHE A 105 8.06 -8.98 9.70
C PHE A 105 9.04 -7.93 10.26
N PHE A 106 10.06 -8.39 11.00
CA PHE A 106 11.06 -7.53 11.65
C PHE A 106 10.46 -6.41 12.52
N TRP A 107 9.35 -6.70 13.19
CA TRP A 107 8.63 -5.72 14.00
C TRP A 107 9.54 -5.07 15.07
N GLY A 108 9.63 -3.74 15.04
CA GLY A 108 10.47 -2.96 15.96
C GLY A 108 11.98 -3.10 15.76
N LYS A 109 12.44 -3.78 14.70
CA LYS A 109 13.87 -3.98 14.37
C LYS A 109 14.36 -3.05 13.25
N THR A 110 13.57 -2.05 12.86
CA THR A 110 13.94 -1.07 11.83
C THR A 110 14.87 0.01 12.39
N GLY A 111 15.96 0.31 11.69
CA GLY A 111 16.77 1.51 11.94
C GLY A 111 16.05 2.81 11.52
N GLY A 112 16.67 3.97 11.76
CA GLY A 112 16.24 5.25 11.17
C GLY A 112 15.10 6.00 11.87
N GLY A 113 14.62 5.56 13.04
CA GLY A 113 13.60 6.29 13.82
C GLY A 113 12.18 6.22 13.25
N TYR A 114 11.97 5.49 12.15
CA TYR A 114 10.68 5.27 11.52
C TYR A 114 9.89 4.14 12.19
N SER A 115 10.02 3.88 13.48
CA SER A 115 9.18 2.93 14.24
C SER A 115 9.36 3.16 15.73
N SER A 116 8.28 3.32 16.49
CA SER A 116 8.34 3.69 17.90
C SER A 116 7.48 2.79 18.78
N SER A 117 7.94 2.49 19.99
CA SER A 117 7.15 1.85 21.05
C SER A 117 6.36 2.86 21.89
N ASN A 118 6.55 4.18 21.68
CA ASN A 118 5.81 5.22 22.41
C ASN A 118 4.43 5.44 21.76
N PRO A 119 3.31 5.23 22.49
CA PRO A 119 1.94 5.42 21.99
C PRO A 119 1.65 6.81 21.41
N SER A 120 2.31 7.85 21.92
CA SER A 120 2.15 9.23 21.46
C SER A 120 2.93 9.54 20.17
N ASN A 121 3.76 8.62 19.68
CA ASN A 121 4.55 8.83 18.48
C ASN A 121 3.72 8.59 17.19
N TYR A 122 3.98 9.37 16.15
CA TYR A 122 3.36 9.21 14.83
C TYR A 122 3.65 7.86 14.15
N PHE A 123 4.75 7.21 14.55
CA PHE A 123 5.18 5.88 14.11
C PHE A 123 4.96 4.82 15.20
N TYR A 124 4.01 5.03 16.11
CA TYR A 124 3.71 4.05 17.15
C TYR A 124 3.30 2.72 16.50
N ARG A 125 4.10 1.69 16.76
CA ARG A 125 4.01 0.38 16.09
C ARG A 125 2.96 -0.55 16.67
N GLY A 126 2.28 -0.14 17.72
CA GLY A 126 1.34 -0.94 18.49
C GLY A 126 2.00 -1.64 19.68
N PRO A 127 1.19 -2.27 20.56
CA PRO A 127 1.66 -2.99 21.73
C PRO A 127 2.39 -4.31 21.38
N SER A 128 2.04 -4.93 20.25
CA SER A 128 2.67 -6.13 19.73
C SER A 128 2.58 -6.16 18.20
N ALA A 129 3.40 -7.01 17.57
CA ALA A 129 3.23 -7.35 16.16
C ALA A 129 1.82 -7.90 15.90
N GLY A 130 1.19 -7.46 14.82
CA GLY A 130 -0.14 -7.87 14.39
C GLY A 130 -1.22 -7.59 15.43
N SER A 131 -1.05 -6.58 16.29
CA SER A 131 -2.06 -6.25 17.31
C SER A 131 -3.37 -5.73 16.71
N GLU A 132 -3.30 -5.01 15.59
CA GLU A 132 -4.43 -4.28 15.04
C GLU A 132 -5.34 -5.16 14.17
N PRO A 133 -6.67 -4.99 14.27
CA PRO A 133 -7.61 -5.79 13.47
C PRO A 133 -7.44 -5.57 11.97
N GLU A 134 -7.09 -4.36 11.52
CA GLU A 134 -6.82 -4.07 10.11
C GLU A 134 -5.58 -4.82 9.62
N THR A 135 -4.53 -4.87 10.44
CA THR A 135 -3.31 -5.60 10.15
C THR A 135 -3.58 -7.11 10.08
N LYS A 136 -4.34 -7.67 11.03
CA LYS A 136 -4.76 -9.08 11.04
C LYS A 136 -5.58 -9.43 9.79
N ALA A 137 -6.56 -8.61 9.43
CA ALA A 137 -7.39 -8.85 8.24
C ALA A 137 -6.56 -8.91 6.94
N MET A 138 -5.54 -8.05 6.81
CA MET A 138 -4.62 -8.09 5.66
C MET A 138 -3.71 -9.33 5.68
N MET A 139 -3.27 -9.77 6.87
CA MET A 139 -2.49 -11.01 7.02
C MET A 139 -3.32 -12.23 6.67
N ASP A 140 -4.53 -12.35 7.21
CA ASP A 140 -5.46 -13.44 6.93
C ASP A 140 -5.81 -13.50 5.43
N LEU A 141 -5.98 -12.34 4.79
CA LEU A 141 -6.19 -12.26 3.35
C LEU A 141 -4.96 -12.75 2.56
N ALA A 142 -3.76 -12.37 2.98
CA ALA A 142 -2.52 -12.79 2.33
C ALA A 142 -2.27 -14.30 2.47
N ASP A 143 -2.52 -14.86 3.65
CA ASP A 143 -2.37 -16.30 3.92
C ASP A 143 -3.39 -17.12 3.13
N ARG A 144 -4.63 -16.62 3.01
CA ARG A 144 -5.70 -17.26 2.25
C ARG A 144 -5.45 -17.25 0.75
N GLU A 145 -5.08 -16.10 0.18
CA GLU A 145 -5.01 -15.91 -1.28
C GLU A 145 -3.63 -16.17 -1.88
N ARG A 146 -2.58 -16.24 -1.04
CA ARG A 146 -1.18 -16.48 -1.43
C ARG A 146 -0.74 -15.63 -2.62
N PHE A 147 -0.76 -14.31 -2.43
CA PHE A 147 -0.47 -13.36 -3.50
C PHE A 147 0.92 -13.56 -4.12
N ALA A 148 0.97 -13.60 -5.45
CA ALA A 148 2.21 -13.58 -6.22
C ALA A 148 2.88 -12.20 -6.16
N ALA A 149 2.08 -11.14 -6.01
CA ALA A 149 2.56 -9.78 -5.79
C ALA A 149 1.55 -8.99 -4.96
N SER A 150 2.06 -8.08 -4.12
CA SER A 150 1.26 -7.03 -3.51
C SER A 150 1.89 -5.67 -3.79
N ILE A 151 1.03 -4.72 -4.12
CA ILE A 151 1.35 -3.34 -4.45
C ILE A 151 0.56 -2.45 -3.50
N SER A 152 1.28 -1.79 -2.59
CA SER A 152 0.69 -0.84 -1.65
C SER A 152 0.90 0.59 -2.13
N TYR A 153 -0.17 1.39 -2.21
CA TYR A 153 -0.13 2.79 -2.63
C TYR A 153 -0.06 3.72 -1.43
N HIS A 154 0.81 4.71 -1.53
CA HIS A 154 1.08 5.69 -0.48
C HIS A 154 1.44 7.06 -1.03
N ALA A 155 1.50 8.06 -0.16
CA ALA A 155 1.92 9.43 -0.47
C ALA A 155 2.64 10.09 0.73
N TYR A 156 3.63 10.97 0.58
CA TYR A 156 4.12 11.62 -0.64
C TYR A 156 5.62 11.36 -0.85
N ALA A 157 6.05 10.99 -2.07
CA ALA A 157 7.50 10.84 -2.36
C ALA A 157 7.93 10.75 -3.83
N ASN A 158 7.06 10.47 -4.81
CA ASN A 158 7.45 10.18 -6.20
C ASN A 158 8.54 9.10 -6.29
N CYS A 159 8.28 7.92 -5.74
CA CYS A 159 9.17 6.78 -5.84
C CYS A 159 8.43 5.45 -5.77
N LEU A 160 9.05 4.41 -6.31
CA LEU A 160 8.66 3.03 -6.11
C LEU A 160 9.60 2.41 -5.08
N LEU A 161 9.05 1.89 -3.98
CA LEU A 161 9.80 1.19 -2.97
C LEU A 161 9.76 -0.32 -3.20
N ILE A 162 10.95 -0.92 -3.22
CA ILE A 162 11.13 -2.36 -3.40
C ILE A 162 11.73 -2.94 -2.11
N PRO A 163 11.21 -4.07 -1.62
CA PRO A 163 11.81 -4.77 -0.49
C PRO A 163 13.19 -5.34 -0.87
N TYR A 164 14.03 -5.69 0.10
CA TYR A 164 14.01 -5.28 1.49
C TYR A 164 14.83 -4.01 1.67
N SER A 165 14.51 -3.27 2.71
CA SER A 165 15.22 -2.05 3.10
C SER A 165 15.56 -2.04 4.59
N ILE A 166 15.76 -3.24 5.14
CA ILE A 166 16.45 -3.47 6.40
C ILE A 166 17.90 -3.78 6.03
N ASP A 167 18.85 -3.01 6.57
CA ASP A 167 20.27 -3.04 6.19
C ASP A 167 20.91 -4.44 6.33
N SER A 168 20.40 -5.28 7.23
CA SER A 168 20.88 -6.65 7.46
C SER A 168 20.23 -7.71 6.56
N LEU A 169 19.34 -7.34 5.63
CA LEU A 169 18.62 -8.28 4.78
C LEU A 169 18.98 -8.14 3.30
N ASN A 170 19.18 -9.29 2.66
CA ASN A 170 19.30 -9.40 1.22
C ASN A 170 18.00 -9.91 0.61
N ASN A 171 17.73 -9.50 -0.63
CA ASN A 171 16.61 -10.05 -1.39
C ASN A 171 16.90 -11.52 -1.73
N PRO A 172 15.87 -12.38 -1.86
CA PRO A 172 16.05 -13.72 -2.38
C PRO A 172 16.59 -13.67 -3.82
N GLU A 173 17.37 -14.68 -4.21
CA GLU A 173 17.83 -14.86 -5.59
C GLU A 173 16.95 -15.91 -6.30
N PRO A 174 16.37 -15.62 -7.48
CA PRO A 174 16.48 -14.35 -8.21
C PRO A 174 15.61 -13.22 -7.60
N ASP A 175 16.12 -11.97 -7.65
CA ASP A 175 15.44 -10.76 -7.16
C ASP A 175 14.26 -10.31 -8.06
N MET A 176 13.21 -11.14 -8.12
CA MET A 176 12.02 -10.91 -8.93
C MET A 176 11.29 -9.60 -8.55
N ALA A 177 11.26 -9.26 -7.26
CA ALA A 177 10.64 -8.04 -6.78
C ALA A 177 11.41 -6.79 -7.25
N GLY A 178 12.74 -6.82 -7.17
CA GLY A 178 13.62 -5.80 -7.73
C GLY A 178 13.45 -5.62 -9.23
N GLU A 179 13.42 -6.72 -9.96
CA GLU A 179 13.23 -6.68 -11.42
C GLU A 179 11.87 -6.07 -11.79
N LEU A 180 10.79 -6.56 -11.17
CA LEU A 180 9.45 -6.05 -11.41
C LEU A 180 9.35 -4.56 -11.06
N GLY A 181 9.85 -4.15 -9.90
CA GLY A 181 9.78 -2.75 -9.48
C GLY A 181 10.58 -1.80 -10.39
N ARG A 182 11.76 -2.22 -10.89
CA ARG A 182 12.51 -1.44 -11.90
C ARG A 182 11.76 -1.32 -13.21
N LYS A 183 11.12 -2.40 -13.69
CA LYS A 183 10.27 -2.36 -14.90
C LYS A 183 9.07 -1.43 -14.72
N ILE A 184 8.40 -1.47 -13.57
CA ILE A 184 7.30 -0.55 -13.26
C ILE A 184 7.80 0.89 -13.27
N ALA A 185 8.88 1.19 -12.56
CA ALA A 185 9.43 2.56 -12.49
C ALA A 185 9.76 3.11 -13.88
N ALA A 186 10.42 2.31 -14.74
CA ALA A 186 10.73 2.69 -16.12
C ALA A 186 9.48 2.91 -17.01
N SER A 187 8.35 2.30 -16.66
CA SER A 187 7.08 2.42 -17.40
C SER A 187 6.21 3.61 -16.97
N VAL A 188 6.50 4.19 -15.80
CA VAL A 188 5.71 5.28 -15.22
C VAL A 188 6.35 6.62 -15.59
N ALA A 189 5.61 7.44 -16.34
CA ALA A 189 6.00 8.83 -16.56
C ALA A 189 5.73 9.65 -15.27
N SER A 190 6.73 10.42 -14.84
CA SER A 190 6.51 11.41 -13.79
C SER A 190 5.81 12.63 -14.37
N LEU A 191 4.77 13.10 -13.69
CA LEU A 191 4.16 14.40 -13.97
C LEU A 191 4.90 15.55 -13.29
N ASN A 192 5.87 15.24 -12.41
CA ASN A 192 6.78 16.24 -11.87
C ASN A 192 7.98 16.37 -12.81
N PRO A 193 8.13 17.50 -13.53
CA PRO A 193 9.21 17.68 -14.50
C PRO A 193 10.60 17.73 -13.85
N GLU A 194 10.67 17.97 -12.53
CA GLU A 194 11.92 18.04 -11.78
C GLU A 194 12.30 16.71 -11.11
N LYS A 195 11.43 15.70 -11.16
CA LYS A 195 11.65 14.45 -10.43
C LYS A 195 11.08 13.25 -11.18
N GLU A 196 11.96 12.41 -11.71
CA GLU A 196 11.59 11.13 -12.32
C GLU A 196 11.04 10.13 -11.30
N PHE A 197 10.30 9.14 -11.81
CA PHE A 197 9.78 8.06 -10.99
C PHE A 197 10.83 6.96 -10.85
N GLU A 198 11.53 6.93 -9.72
CA GLU A 198 12.65 6.01 -9.50
C GLU A 198 12.28 4.86 -8.58
N ALA A 199 12.75 3.66 -8.92
CA ALA A 199 12.77 2.52 -8.00
C ALA A 199 13.88 2.71 -6.96
N LYS A 200 13.50 2.77 -5.68
CA LYS A 200 14.43 2.97 -4.56
C LYS A 200 14.27 1.86 -3.53
N LYS A 201 15.39 1.43 -2.95
CA LYS A 201 15.38 0.79 -1.64
C LYS A 201 15.31 1.92 -0.61
N ILE A 202 14.19 2.07 0.09
CA ILE A 202 14.03 3.05 1.20
C ILE A 202 13.45 2.32 2.40
N PHE A 203 13.89 2.74 3.60
CA PHE A 203 13.46 2.29 4.92
C PHE A 203 12.04 1.69 4.98
N ILE A 204 11.97 0.44 5.44
CA ILE A 204 10.79 -0.43 5.36
C ILE A 204 9.59 0.16 6.07
N LEU A 205 8.41 -0.17 5.52
CA LEU A 205 7.12 -0.38 6.21
C LEU A 205 6.23 -1.34 5.42
N SER A 206 5.71 -2.37 6.10
CA SER A 206 4.90 -3.53 5.65
C SER A 206 5.63 -4.71 4.97
N MET A 207 5.25 -5.92 5.44
CA MET A 207 5.29 -7.32 4.93
C MET A 207 6.25 -7.79 3.81
N GLY A 208 7.21 -7.01 3.32
CA GLY A 208 8.11 -7.43 2.23
C GLY A 208 7.49 -7.35 0.84
N TRP A 209 6.59 -6.38 0.60
CA TRP A 209 5.90 -6.18 -0.68
C TRP A 209 6.40 -4.96 -1.45
N ILE A 210 6.07 -4.89 -2.75
CA ILE A 210 6.35 -3.71 -3.57
C ILE A 210 5.39 -2.60 -3.16
N ARG A 211 5.90 -1.37 -3.06
CA ARG A 211 5.12 -0.20 -2.67
C ARG A 211 5.34 0.92 -3.68
N ILE A 212 4.29 1.66 -4.00
CA ILE A 212 4.36 2.80 -4.90
C ILE A 212 3.97 4.05 -4.12
N ILE A 213 4.83 5.06 -4.10
CA ILE A 213 4.62 6.32 -3.37
C ILE A 213 4.59 7.49 -4.35
N TYR A 214 3.51 8.26 -4.37
CA TYR A 214 3.31 9.38 -5.30
C TYR A 214 3.36 10.73 -4.59
N THR A 215 3.89 11.78 -5.20
CA THR A 215 3.77 13.18 -4.75
C THR A 215 2.62 13.84 -5.49
N SER A 216 1.66 14.41 -4.75
CA SER A 216 0.56 15.19 -5.31
C SER A 216 0.89 16.67 -5.23
N LEU A 217 1.15 17.31 -6.37
CA LEU A 217 0.80 18.72 -6.57
C LEU A 217 -0.61 18.70 -7.18
N MET A 218 -1.53 19.47 -6.60
CA MET A 218 -2.98 19.39 -6.87
C MET A 218 -3.36 19.14 -8.35
N GLY A 219 -4.23 18.16 -8.59
CA GLY A 219 -4.99 18.01 -9.83
C GLY A 219 -4.78 16.69 -10.59
N HIS A 220 -5.81 15.83 -10.57
CA HIS A 220 -6.10 14.76 -11.56
C HIS A 220 -4.90 13.89 -12.03
N SER A 221 -4.50 12.92 -11.21
CA SER A 221 -3.64 11.83 -11.69
C SER A 221 -4.46 10.77 -12.44
N ARG A 222 -4.45 10.80 -13.78
CA ARG A 222 -4.83 9.67 -14.64
C ARG A 222 -3.56 8.95 -15.08
N ILE A 223 -3.41 7.67 -14.76
CA ILE A 223 -2.30 6.84 -15.25
C ILE A 223 -2.63 6.42 -16.68
N PHE A 224 -2.05 7.10 -17.67
CA PHE A 224 -2.18 6.70 -19.07
C PHE A 224 -1.20 5.56 -19.41
N TRP A 225 -1.70 4.32 -19.45
CA TRP A 225 -1.03 3.23 -20.15
C TRP A 225 -1.21 3.40 -21.66
N LYS A 226 -0.15 3.80 -22.37
CA LYS A 226 -0.04 3.59 -23.83
C LYS A 226 0.69 2.26 -24.10
N PRO A 227 0.09 1.31 -24.83
CA PRO A 227 0.85 0.20 -25.39
C PRO A 227 1.73 0.73 -26.51
N ARG A 228 3.03 0.39 -26.53
CA ARG A 228 3.82 0.46 -27.75
C ARG A 228 3.64 -0.86 -28.51
N ILE A 229 3.43 -0.70 -29.80
CA ILE A 229 3.26 -1.70 -30.86
C ILE A 229 4.48 -2.61 -30.92
#